data_AF-A0A8H9H0Z8-F1
#
_entry.id   AF-A0A8H9H0Z8-F1
#
_cell.length_a   1.000
_cell.length_b   1.000
_cell.length_c   1.000
_cell.angle_alpha   90.00
_cell.angle_beta   90.00
_cell.angle_gamma   90.00
#
_symmetry.space_group_name_H-M   'P 1'
#
loop_
_entity.id
_entity.type
_entity.pdbx_description
1 polymer ?
#
loop_
_entity_poly.entity_id
_entity_poly.type
_entity_poly.pdbx_seq_one_letter_code
_entity_poly.pdbx_strand_id
1 'polypeptide(L)'
;MADKLETYRAKRDATRTGEPVPAEGPLPRGEDDTFVIQEHHARSLHWDLRLERGGVLVSWAIPKGLPPDPATNHLAVHTEDHPMEYARFEGEIPKGEYGGGTMTIWDRGHYATEKWSDREVKIVLTGSRVAGRYVLFRTRGRNWMIHRMDPPSGRWEPPPASLAPMTPVTRARVPRDPEAYAWEFWWGGARALAYVEGGRLTLRDAGGADVTGEHRWLRPLAEAFGSRAAVLDGEVVTFAGAAVYVAYDLLYDDGRSLLDEPFERRRLGLEGLAVDGPRWQTAPSWPGEVDAVRRAAAEQGLPGVVGKRLGSAYAPGEESPAWVRLPGKASG
;
A
#
# COMPACT_ATOMS: atom_id res chain seq x y z
N MET A 1 -25.65 -34.43 6.61
CA MET A 1 -25.18 -33.05 6.48
C MET A 1 -24.48 -32.95 5.14
N ALA A 2 -24.70 -31.87 4.38
CA ALA A 2 -23.96 -31.65 3.13
C ALA A 2 -22.46 -31.47 3.44
N ASP A 3 -21.60 -31.99 2.57
CA ASP A 3 -20.16 -31.82 2.71
C ASP A 3 -19.75 -30.38 2.40
N LYS A 4 -19.31 -29.64 3.42
CA LYS A 4 -18.95 -28.23 3.29
C LYS A 4 -17.71 -27.99 2.41
N LEU A 5 -16.85 -28.99 2.25
CA LEU A 5 -15.60 -28.89 1.51
C LEU A 5 -15.70 -29.48 0.09
N GLU A 6 -16.89 -29.91 -0.36
CA GLU A 6 -17.09 -30.47 -1.70
C GLU A 6 -16.64 -29.49 -2.80
N THR A 7 -17.11 -28.25 -2.75
CA THR A 7 -16.70 -27.20 -3.70
C THR A 7 -15.22 -26.88 -3.59
N TYR A 8 -14.66 -26.96 -2.38
CA TYR A 8 -13.23 -26.73 -2.17
C TYR A 8 -12.41 -27.78 -2.91
N ARG A 9 -12.66 -29.06 -2.65
CA ARG A 9 -11.92 -30.18 -3.27
C ARG A 9 -12.10 -30.20 -4.78
N ALA A 10 -13.30 -29.92 -5.30
CA ALA A 10 -13.57 -29.89 -6.73
C ALA A 10 -12.74 -28.85 -7.51
N LYS A 11 -12.23 -27.81 -6.84
CA LYS A 11 -11.43 -26.74 -7.44
C LYS A 11 -9.91 -26.98 -7.37
N ARG A 12 -9.44 -28.01 -6.67
CA ARG A 12 -8.01 -28.28 -6.45
C ARG A 12 -7.59 -29.59 -7.09
N ASP A 13 -6.39 -29.60 -7.62
CA ASP A 13 -5.67 -30.82 -7.95
C ASP A 13 -4.56 -31.05 -6.91
N ALA A 14 -4.79 -31.98 -5.99
CA ALA A 14 -3.87 -32.29 -4.89
C ALA A 14 -2.49 -32.78 -5.36
N THR A 15 -2.34 -33.14 -6.64
CA THR A 15 -1.03 -33.52 -7.22
C THR A 15 -0.24 -32.31 -7.74
N ARG A 16 -0.89 -31.15 -7.87
CA ARG A 16 -0.33 -29.95 -8.48
C ARG A 16 -0.21 -28.78 -7.50
N THR A 17 -1.10 -28.68 -6.51
CA THR A 17 -1.04 -27.62 -5.50
C THR A 17 -0.39 -28.10 -4.21
N GLY A 18 0.31 -27.19 -3.51
CA GLY A 18 0.79 -27.41 -2.14
C GLY A 18 -0.30 -27.18 -1.08
N GLU A 19 -1.49 -26.76 -1.49
CA GLU A 19 -2.62 -26.53 -0.59
C GLU A 19 -3.09 -27.84 0.09
N PRO A 20 -3.58 -27.78 1.34
CA PRO A 20 -4.12 -28.95 2.02
C PRO A 20 -5.46 -29.37 1.40
N VAL A 21 -5.51 -30.59 0.84
CA VAL A 21 -6.73 -31.18 0.28
C VAL A 21 -7.11 -32.43 1.09
N PRO A 22 -7.83 -32.29 2.22
CA PRO A 22 -8.22 -33.45 3.01
C PRO A 22 -9.22 -34.33 2.25
N ALA A 23 -9.14 -35.64 2.51
CA ALA A 23 -10.12 -36.60 2.02
C ALA A 23 -11.51 -36.34 2.62
N GLU A 24 -12.54 -36.94 2.00
CA GLU A 24 -13.90 -36.92 2.57
C GLU A 24 -13.92 -37.59 3.95
N GLY A 25 -14.64 -36.97 4.89
CA GLY A 25 -14.68 -37.45 6.26
C GLY A 25 -15.38 -36.49 7.22
N PRO A 26 -15.46 -36.86 8.51
CA PRO A 26 -15.97 -35.96 9.52
C PRO A 26 -15.07 -34.73 9.63
N LEU A 27 -15.69 -33.54 9.64
CA LEU A 27 -14.98 -32.29 9.87
C LEU A 27 -14.38 -32.27 11.28
N PRO A 28 -13.20 -31.65 11.47
CA PRO A 28 -12.62 -31.48 12.79
C PRO A 28 -13.55 -30.67 13.70
N ARG A 29 -13.46 -30.93 15.02
CA ARG A 29 -14.08 -30.06 16.02
C ARG A 29 -13.07 -29.00 16.43
N GLY A 30 -13.51 -27.77 16.51
CA GLY A 30 -12.79 -26.69 17.17
C GLY A 30 -13.77 -25.80 17.91
N GLU A 31 -13.29 -24.65 18.36
CA GLU A 31 -14.00 -23.76 19.29
C GLU A 31 -14.75 -22.62 18.56
N ASP A 32 -14.70 -22.60 17.22
CA ASP A 32 -15.29 -21.55 16.39
C ASP A 32 -14.79 -20.14 16.74
N ASP A 33 -13.51 -20.04 17.12
CA ASP A 33 -12.91 -18.80 17.61
C ASP A 33 -11.60 -18.44 16.88
N THR A 34 -11.08 -19.26 15.97
CA THR A 34 -9.85 -18.93 15.24
C THR A 34 -10.15 -18.09 13.99
N PHE A 35 -9.31 -17.08 13.73
CA PHE A 35 -9.25 -16.45 12.41
C PHE A 35 -7.83 -16.46 11.84
N VAL A 36 -7.75 -16.43 10.52
CA VAL A 36 -6.54 -16.11 9.77
C VAL A 36 -6.88 -15.07 8.70
N ILE A 37 -5.94 -14.17 8.45
CA ILE A 37 -5.94 -13.28 7.30
C ILE A 37 -4.70 -13.62 6.48
N GLN A 38 -4.90 -14.03 5.24
CA GLN A 38 -3.80 -14.34 4.31
C GLN A 38 -3.69 -13.23 3.27
N GLU A 39 -2.47 -12.77 2.99
CA GLU A 39 -2.17 -11.89 1.87
C GLU A 39 -1.91 -12.75 0.63
N HIS A 40 -2.64 -12.48 -0.44
CA HIS A 40 -2.66 -13.34 -1.62
C HIS A 40 -2.32 -12.55 -2.89
N HIS A 41 -1.10 -12.79 -3.39
CA HIS A 41 -0.55 -12.26 -4.64
C HIS A 41 -0.97 -13.14 -5.81
N ALA A 42 -2.28 -13.18 -6.09
CA ALA A 42 -2.85 -13.88 -7.24
C ALA A 42 -2.78 -13.01 -8.51
N ARG A 43 -3.77 -13.13 -9.42
CA ARG A 43 -3.95 -12.16 -10.53
C ARG A 43 -4.07 -10.71 -10.08
N SER A 44 -4.48 -10.50 -8.83
CA SER A 44 -4.54 -9.21 -8.15
C SER A 44 -4.33 -9.42 -6.66
N LEU A 45 -3.59 -8.53 -6.02
CA LEU A 45 -3.42 -8.50 -4.56
C LEU A 45 -4.76 -8.32 -3.83
N HIS A 46 -5.01 -9.18 -2.84
CA HIS A 46 -6.15 -9.16 -1.94
C HIS A 46 -5.80 -9.88 -0.62
N TRP A 47 -6.69 -9.76 0.38
CA TRP A 47 -6.57 -10.45 1.66
C TRP A 47 -7.74 -11.40 1.88
N ASP A 48 -7.46 -12.66 2.17
CA ASP A 48 -8.47 -13.65 2.50
C ASP A 48 -8.70 -13.65 4.01
N LEU A 49 -9.84 -13.11 4.47
CA LEU A 49 -10.30 -13.25 5.85
C LEU A 49 -11.01 -14.60 5.98
N ARG A 50 -10.54 -15.42 6.92
CA ARG A 50 -11.09 -16.74 7.16
C ARG A 50 -11.41 -16.91 8.63
N LEU A 51 -12.61 -17.39 8.91
CA LEU A 51 -13.16 -17.57 10.25
C LEU A 51 -13.49 -19.05 10.44
N GLU A 52 -12.93 -19.66 11.48
CA GLU A 52 -13.32 -21.00 11.90
C GLU A 52 -14.80 -21.05 12.27
N ARG A 53 -15.58 -21.91 11.61
CA ARG A 53 -16.99 -22.13 11.94
C ARG A 53 -17.46 -23.53 11.56
N GLY A 54 -17.82 -24.33 12.56
CA GLY A 54 -18.36 -25.67 12.39
C GLY A 54 -17.42 -26.57 11.59
N GLY A 55 -16.14 -26.55 11.95
CA GLY A 55 -15.08 -27.44 11.43
C GLY A 55 -14.49 -27.05 10.06
N VAL A 56 -14.78 -25.85 9.57
CA VAL A 56 -14.21 -25.29 8.34
C VAL A 56 -13.85 -23.82 8.53
N LEU A 57 -13.14 -23.24 7.57
CA LEU A 57 -12.83 -21.83 7.48
C LEU A 57 -13.78 -21.14 6.49
N VAL A 58 -14.78 -20.43 7.01
CA VAL A 58 -15.69 -19.61 6.20
C VAL A 58 -14.92 -18.37 5.75
N SER A 59 -14.89 -18.13 4.43
CA SER A 59 -13.82 -17.33 3.81
C SER A 59 -14.35 -16.21 2.90
N TRP A 60 -13.74 -15.03 3.03
CA TRP A 60 -13.97 -13.88 2.15
C TRP A 60 -12.67 -13.30 1.61
N ALA A 61 -12.60 -13.11 0.29
CA ALA A 61 -11.56 -12.32 -0.34
C ALA A 61 -11.88 -10.83 -0.24
N ILE A 62 -10.98 -10.03 0.33
CA ILE A 62 -11.14 -8.61 0.61
C ILE A 62 -10.06 -7.84 -0.16
N PRO A 63 -10.38 -7.26 -1.34
CA PRO A 63 -9.36 -6.70 -2.24
C PRO A 63 -8.52 -5.57 -1.67
N LYS A 64 -9.07 -4.77 -0.75
CA LYS A 64 -8.40 -3.65 -0.08
C LYS A 64 -7.97 -3.95 1.36
N GLY A 65 -8.05 -5.21 1.81
CA GLY A 65 -7.82 -5.58 3.21
C GLY A 65 -8.97 -5.14 4.12
N LEU A 66 -8.84 -5.31 5.43
CA LEU A 66 -9.87 -4.88 6.38
C LEU A 66 -9.92 -3.34 6.43
N PRO A 67 -11.11 -2.72 6.51
CA PRO A 67 -11.22 -1.27 6.61
C PRO A 67 -10.62 -0.81 7.93
N PRO A 68 -9.70 0.18 7.92
CA PRO A 68 -9.03 0.65 9.13
C PRO A 68 -9.98 1.46 10.02
N ASP A 69 -11.02 2.09 9.46
CA ASP A 69 -11.94 2.99 10.14
C ASP A 69 -13.41 2.80 9.70
N PRO A 70 -14.40 3.36 10.45
CA PRO A 70 -15.81 3.20 10.14
C PRO A 70 -16.35 4.02 8.95
N ALA A 71 -15.62 5.01 8.44
CA ALA A 71 -16.13 5.89 7.39
C ALA A 71 -16.21 5.19 6.02
N THR A 72 -15.47 4.10 5.83
CA THR A 72 -15.41 3.38 4.57
C THR A 72 -15.73 1.89 4.73
N ASN A 73 -16.41 1.34 3.72
CA ASN A 73 -16.70 -0.09 3.64
C ASN A 73 -15.84 -0.70 2.55
N HIS A 74 -15.29 -1.88 2.79
CA HIS A 74 -14.54 -2.62 1.79
C HIS A 74 -15.38 -3.74 1.20
N LEU A 75 -15.21 -4.02 -0.10
CA LEU A 75 -15.81 -5.18 -0.76
C LEU A 75 -15.27 -6.47 -0.14
N ALA A 76 -16.16 -7.40 0.18
CA ALA A 76 -15.82 -8.75 0.60
C ALA A 76 -16.49 -9.75 -0.34
N VAL A 77 -15.72 -10.59 -0.99
CA VAL A 77 -16.23 -11.61 -1.92
C VAL A 77 -16.24 -12.94 -1.18
N HIS A 78 -17.43 -13.46 -0.90
CA HIS A 78 -17.55 -14.77 -0.26
C HIS A 78 -17.05 -15.87 -1.19
N THR A 79 -16.12 -16.67 -0.70
CA THR A 79 -15.51 -17.80 -1.41
C THR A 79 -16.02 -19.12 -0.82
N GLU A 80 -15.61 -20.26 -1.38
CA GLU A 80 -15.90 -21.56 -0.77
C GLU A 80 -15.28 -21.69 0.64
N ASP A 81 -15.84 -22.58 1.45
CA ASP A 81 -15.25 -22.93 2.74
C ASP A 81 -13.90 -23.62 2.54
N HIS A 82 -12.94 -23.36 3.42
CA HIS A 82 -11.60 -23.95 3.35
C HIS A 82 -11.40 -24.94 4.50
N PRO A 83 -10.53 -25.96 4.33
CA PRO A 83 -10.23 -26.89 5.41
C PRO A 83 -9.46 -26.21 6.54
N MET A 84 -9.56 -26.72 7.76
CA MET A 84 -8.92 -26.10 8.94
C MET A 84 -7.39 -26.03 8.82
N GLU A 85 -6.77 -27.00 8.16
CA GLU A 85 -5.33 -27.02 7.90
C GLU A 85 -4.88 -25.80 7.08
N TYR A 86 -5.77 -25.22 6.27
CA TYR A 86 -5.50 -24.05 5.45
C TYR A 86 -5.17 -22.80 6.28
N ALA A 87 -5.60 -22.77 7.56
CA ALA A 87 -5.27 -21.66 8.48
C ALA A 87 -3.77 -21.50 8.73
N ARG A 88 -2.97 -22.53 8.42
CA ARG A 88 -1.51 -22.56 8.58
C ARG A 88 -0.78 -22.55 7.24
N PHE A 89 -1.50 -22.51 6.13
CA PHE A 89 -0.90 -22.60 4.81
C PHE A 89 -0.24 -21.27 4.42
N GLU A 90 1.01 -21.37 3.97
CA GLU A 90 1.78 -20.34 3.28
C GLU A 90 2.55 -21.03 2.16
N GLY A 91 2.68 -20.37 1.01
CA GLY A 91 3.42 -20.93 -0.11
C GLY A 91 3.00 -20.39 -1.47
N GLU A 92 3.57 -20.98 -2.51
CA GLU A 92 3.24 -20.69 -3.90
C GLU A 92 2.21 -21.71 -4.42
N ILE A 93 1.07 -21.21 -4.89
CA ILE A 93 0.08 -21.97 -5.64
C ILE A 93 0.45 -21.86 -7.12
N PRO A 94 0.75 -22.95 -7.83
CA PRO A 94 1.30 -22.88 -9.18
C PRO A 94 0.41 -22.12 -10.17
N LYS A 95 1.05 -21.45 -11.13
CA LYS A 95 0.35 -20.73 -12.19
C LYS A 95 -0.57 -21.68 -12.97
N GLY A 96 -1.83 -21.26 -13.14
CA GLY A 96 -2.86 -22.04 -13.83
C GLY A 96 -3.75 -22.86 -12.89
N GLU A 97 -3.33 -23.06 -11.63
CA GLU A 97 -4.20 -23.58 -10.59
C GLU A 97 -5.21 -22.53 -10.13
N TYR A 98 -6.32 -22.99 -9.56
CA TYR A 98 -7.31 -22.10 -8.95
C TYR A 98 -6.68 -21.39 -7.75
N GLY A 99 -6.66 -20.06 -7.78
CA GLY A 99 -5.94 -19.28 -6.78
C GLY A 99 -4.42 -19.25 -6.97
N GLY A 100 -3.91 -19.52 -8.18
CA GLY A 100 -2.47 -19.42 -8.46
C GLY A 100 -1.89 -18.05 -8.08
N GLY A 101 -0.78 -18.07 -7.34
CA GLY A 101 -0.20 -16.90 -6.68
C GLY A 101 0.64 -17.26 -5.45
N THR A 102 1.29 -16.27 -4.86
CA THR A 102 1.95 -16.43 -3.55
C THR A 102 0.99 -16.09 -2.43
N MET A 103 0.96 -16.89 -1.38
CA MET A 103 0.14 -16.67 -0.20
C MET A 103 0.99 -16.70 1.07
N THR A 104 0.79 -15.69 1.91
CA THR A 104 1.45 -15.54 3.22
C THR A 104 0.41 -15.23 4.29
N ILE A 105 0.68 -15.61 5.55
CA ILE A 105 -0.18 -15.25 6.67
C ILE A 105 0.14 -13.80 7.05
N TRP A 106 -0.83 -12.93 6.81
CA TRP A 106 -0.74 -11.51 7.17
C TRP A 106 -1.01 -11.30 8.65
N ASP A 107 -2.06 -11.95 9.19
CA ASP A 107 -2.34 -11.98 10.62
C ASP A 107 -3.14 -13.23 11.00
N ARG A 108 -3.15 -13.55 12.30
CA ARG A 108 -3.93 -14.63 12.88
C ARG A 108 -4.21 -14.34 14.34
N GLY A 109 -5.28 -14.93 14.85
CA GLY A 109 -5.63 -14.80 16.26
C GLY A 109 -6.99 -15.40 16.55
N HIS A 110 -7.64 -14.83 17.56
CA HIS A 110 -8.97 -15.26 17.99
C HIS A 110 -10.02 -14.23 17.62
N TYR A 111 -11.25 -14.70 17.42
CA TYR A 111 -12.41 -13.87 17.23
C TYR A 111 -13.56 -14.27 18.15
N ALA A 112 -14.29 -13.28 18.64
CA ALA A 112 -15.54 -13.50 19.36
C ALA A 112 -16.71 -13.24 18.41
N THR A 113 -17.74 -14.08 18.49
CA THR A 113 -18.96 -13.93 17.66
C THR A 113 -19.99 -13.12 18.41
N GLU A 114 -20.43 -12.01 17.82
CA GLU A 114 -21.57 -11.25 18.32
C GLU A 114 -22.86 -11.63 17.59
N LYS A 115 -22.77 -11.95 16.30
CA LYS A 115 -23.90 -12.41 15.48
C LYS A 115 -23.41 -13.22 14.30
N TRP A 116 -24.12 -14.29 13.95
CA TRP A 116 -23.85 -15.08 12.76
C TRP A 116 -25.15 -15.46 12.05
N SER A 117 -25.29 -15.09 10.78
CA SER A 117 -26.44 -15.41 9.94
C SER A 117 -26.06 -15.36 8.46
N ASP A 118 -26.91 -15.90 7.59
CA ASP A 118 -26.68 -15.93 6.13
C ASP A 118 -26.62 -14.56 5.44
N ARG A 119 -26.91 -13.48 6.18
CA ARG A 119 -26.90 -12.10 5.67
C ARG A 119 -25.93 -11.17 6.38
N GLU A 120 -25.50 -11.54 7.59
CA GLU A 120 -24.74 -10.67 8.47
C GLU A 120 -23.92 -11.51 9.46
N VAL A 121 -22.62 -11.21 9.56
CA VAL A 121 -21.67 -11.81 10.50
C VAL A 121 -20.98 -10.67 11.25
N LYS A 122 -21.19 -10.58 12.57
CA LYS A 122 -20.57 -9.60 13.48
C LYS A 122 -19.59 -10.28 14.40
N ILE A 123 -18.35 -9.80 14.38
CA ILE A 123 -17.24 -10.40 15.09
C ILE A 123 -16.35 -9.34 15.73
N VAL A 124 -15.63 -9.75 16.77
CA VAL A 124 -14.54 -8.98 17.36
C VAL A 124 -13.25 -9.73 17.08
N LEU A 125 -12.32 -9.15 16.33
CA LEU A 125 -11.02 -9.75 16.01
C LEU A 125 -9.99 -9.33 17.06
N THR A 126 -9.17 -10.28 17.49
CA THR A 126 -8.00 -10.07 18.36
C THR A 126 -6.81 -10.85 17.79
N GLY A 127 -6.00 -10.16 16.98
CA GLY A 127 -4.78 -10.68 16.38
C GLY A 127 -3.54 -9.87 16.75
N SER A 128 -2.44 -10.13 16.03
CA SER A 128 -1.18 -9.42 16.22
C SER A 128 -1.12 -8.08 15.48
N ARG A 129 -1.88 -7.95 14.39
CA ARG A 129 -1.97 -6.72 13.58
C ARG A 129 -3.36 -6.10 13.63
N VAL A 130 -4.40 -6.92 13.60
CA VAL A 130 -5.79 -6.48 13.65
C VAL A 130 -6.39 -6.65 15.04
N ALA A 131 -6.99 -5.57 15.54
CA ALA A 131 -7.88 -5.61 16.69
C ALA A 131 -9.06 -4.66 16.41
N GLY A 132 -10.29 -5.12 16.65
CA GLY A 132 -11.49 -4.31 16.44
C GLY A 132 -12.76 -5.10 16.18
N ARG A 133 -13.88 -4.39 16.08
CA ARG A 133 -15.22 -4.94 15.83
C ARG A 133 -15.58 -4.76 14.37
N TYR A 134 -15.97 -5.84 13.71
CA TYR A 134 -16.28 -5.85 12.27
C TYR A 134 -17.64 -6.48 12.01
N VAL A 135 -18.30 -5.99 10.97
CA VAL A 135 -19.50 -6.60 10.39
C VAL A 135 -19.30 -6.88 8.91
N LEU A 136 -19.48 -8.14 8.54
CA LEU A 136 -19.69 -8.57 7.17
C LEU A 136 -21.20 -8.58 6.91
N PHE A 137 -21.67 -7.94 5.84
CA PHE A 137 -23.08 -7.92 5.47
C PHE A 137 -23.30 -8.02 3.97
N ARG A 138 -24.38 -8.68 3.57
CA ARG A 138 -24.74 -8.83 2.14
C ARG A 138 -25.32 -7.53 1.59
N THR A 139 -24.87 -7.18 0.40
CA THR A 139 -25.50 -6.14 -0.44
C THR A 139 -26.40 -6.81 -1.49
N ARG A 140 -26.98 -6.03 -2.41
CA ARG A 140 -27.82 -6.58 -3.48
C ARG A 140 -26.99 -7.58 -4.32
N GLY A 141 -27.48 -8.83 -4.43
CA GLY A 141 -26.83 -9.90 -5.19
C GLY A 141 -25.99 -10.86 -4.33
N ARG A 142 -24.80 -11.22 -4.82
CA ARG A 142 -23.87 -12.16 -4.15
C ARG A 142 -22.74 -11.47 -3.38
N ASN A 143 -22.64 -10.15 -3.49
CA ASN A 143 -21.53 -9.39 -2.91
C ASN A 143 -21.74 -9.14 -1.41
N TRP A 144 -20.67 -9.28 -0.64
CA TRP A 144 -20.62 -8.84 0.74
C TRP A 144 -19.80 -7.55 0.85
N MET A 145 -20.01 -6.82 1.93
CA MET A 145 -19.15 -5.73 2.36
C MET A 145 -18.68 -6.03 3.78
N ILE A 146 -17.50 -5.55 4.12
CA ILE A 146 -17.00 -5.50 5.49
C ILE A 146 -16.94 -4.05 5.96
N HIS A 147 -17.34 -3.81 7.19
CA HIS A 147 -17.33 -2.51 7.86
C HIS A 147 -16.71 -2.65 9.24
N ARG A 148 -15.82 -1.72 9.60
CA ARG A 148 -15.31 -1.60 10.96
C ARG A 148 -16.31 -0.78 11.77
N MET A 149 -16.71 -1.29 12.93
CA MET A 149 -17.77 -0.71 13.75
C MET A 149 -17.25 0.28 14.80
N ASP A 150 -16.01 0.08 15.26
CA ASP A 150 -15.34 0.91 16.25
C ASP A 150 -14.29 1.84 15.59
N PRO A 151 -13.99 3.00 16.21
CA PRO A 151 -12.89 3.84 15.74
C PRO A 151 -11.56 3.05 15.66
N PRO A 152 -10.65 3.46 14.76
CA PRO A 152 -9.31 2.89 14.74
C PRO A 152 -8.62 3.10 16.10
N SER A 153 -7.75 2.16 16.48
CA SER A 153 -6.94 2.32 17.68
C SER A 153 -5.85 3.38 17.48
N GLY A 154 -5.69 4.28 18.45
CA GLY A 154 -4.62 5.28 18.45
C GLY A 154 -4.90 6.52 17.60
N ARG A 155 -3.84 7.15 17.08
CA ARG A 155 -3.90 8.35 16.23
C ARG A 155 -3.86 7.96 14.76
N TRP A 156 -4.89 7.29 14.29
CA TRP A 156 -5.06 6.99 12.87
C TRP A 156 -5.91 8.09 12.21
N GLU A 157 -5.49 8.49 11.02
CA GLU A 157 -6.13 9.47 10.16
C GLU A 157 -6.19 8.91 8.73
N PRO A 158 -7.25 9.15 7.95
CA PRO A 158 -7.32 8.66 6.57
C PRO A 158 -6.33 9.40 5.65
N PRO A 159 -5.90 8.78 4.52
CA PRO A 159 -5.09 9.48 3.54
C PRO A 159 -5.85 10.66 2.94
N PRO A 160 -5.18 11.78 2.62
CA PRO A 160 -5.81 12.91 1.96
C PRO A 160 -6.34 12.49 0.58
N ALA A 161 -7.58 12.87 0.24
CA ALA A 161 -8.21 12.46 -1.02
C ALA A 161 -7.50 13.02 -2.27
N SER A 162 -6.91 14.21 -2.14
CA SER A 162 -6.10 14.86 -3.16
C SER A 162 -5.22 15.91 -2.50
N LEU A 163 -4.01 16.10 -3.05
CA LEU A 163 -3.07 17.15 -2.69
C LEU A 163 -2.59 17.81 -3.98
N ALA A 164 -2.34 19.11 -3.92
CA ALA A 164 -1.59 19.81 -4.96
C ALA A 164 -0.10 19.79 -4.57
N PRO A 165 0.83 19.57 -5.51
CA PRO A 165 2.25 19.55 -5.16
C PRO A 165 2.74 20.90 -4.63
N MET A 166 3.59 20.88 -3.60
CA MET A 166 4.41 22.01 -3.18
C MET A 166 5.48 22.28 -4.24
N THR A 167 5.71 23.54 -4.57
CA THR A 167 6.66 23.94 -5.63
C THR A 167 7.80 24.80 -5.08
N PRO A 168 9.03 24.68 -5.65
CA PRO A 168 10.17 25.47 -5.21
C PRO A 168 10.15 26.88 -5.81
N VAL A 169 10.62 27.87 -5.05
CA VAL A 169 11.01 29.16 -5.62
C VAL A 169 12.30 29.02 -6.43
N THR A 170 12.39 29.68 -7.58
CA THR A 170 13.63 29.70 -8.37
C THR A 170 14.58 30.78 -7.87
N ARG A 171 15.86 30.44 -7.63
CA ARG A 171 16.90 31.39 -7.22
C ARG A 171 18.14 31.30 -8.11
N ALA A 172 18.80 32.46 -8.30
CA ALA A 172 20.08 32.54 -9.01
C ALA A 172 21.30 32.20 -8.13
N ARG A 173 21.14 32.27 -6.80
CA ARG A 173 22.22 32.05 -5.82
C ARG A 173 21.79 31.05 -4.77
N VAL A 174 22.77 30.29 -4.28
CA VAL A 174 22.62 29.40 -3.13
C VAL A 174 22.13 30.22 -1.91
N PRO A 175 21.23 29.68 -1.07
CA PRO A 175 20.88 30.28 0.23
C PRO A 175 22.12 30.59 1.08
N ARG A 176 21.98 31.48 2.08
CA ARG A 176 23.10 31.88 2.95
C ARG A 176 23.54 30.75 3.90
N ASP A 177 22.62 29.85 4.22
CA ASP A 177 22.73 28.71 5.12
C ASP A 177 22.53 27.37 4.35
N PRO A 178 23.37 27.04 3.34
CA PRO A 178 23.19 25.85 2.52
C PRO A 178 23.16 24.53 3.31
N GLU A 179 23.78 24.49 4.49
CA GLU A 179 23.77 23.38 5.45
C GLU A 179 22.41 23.10 6.07
N ALA A 180 21.50 24.09 6.08
CA ALA A 180 20.13 23.91 6.56
C ALA A 180 19.22 23.21 5.53
N TYR A 181 19.75 22.84 4.37
CA TYR A 181 19.02 22.21 3.26
C TYR A 181 19.59 20.83 2.95
N ALA A 182 18.71 19.91 2.58
CA ALA A 182 19.10 18.75 1.78
C ALA A 182 19.00 19.11 0.30
N TRP A 183 20.01 18.73 -0.47
CA TRP A 183 20.10 19.01 -1.89
C TRP A 183 19.80 17.74 -2.69
N GLU A 184 18.98 17.89 -3.72
CA GLU A 184 18.54 16.82 -4.60
C GLU A 184 18.73 17.25 -6.06
N PHE A 185 18.81 16.29 -6.97
CA PHE A 185 18.79 16.59 -8.39
C PHE A 185 17.42 17.15 -8.81
N TRP A 186 17.45 18.16 -9.69
CA TRP A 186 16.26 18.54 -10.43
C TRP A 186 16.17 17.68 -11.67
N TRP A 187 15.31 16.65 -11.65
CA TRP A 187 15.26 15.64 -12.70
C TRP A 187 14.63 16.12 -14.00
N GLY A 188 13.72 17.10 -13.94
CA GLY A 188 13.05 17.65 -15.12
C GLY A 188 11.98 16.72 -15.69
N GLY A 189 11.42 15.82 -14.86
CA GLY A 189 10.36 14.90 -15.26
C GLY A 189 8.96 15.50 -15.13
N ALA A 190 7.95 14.65 -15.36
CA ALA A 190 6.56 14.99 -15.11
C ALA A 190 6.22 14.71 -13.63
N ARG A 191 5.89 15.75 -12.87
CA ARG A 191 5.49 15.64 -11.46
C ARG A 191 4.28 14.71 -11.30
N ALA A 192 4.35 13.79 -10.35
CA ALA A 192 3.26 12.85 -10.05
C ALA A 192 3.21 12.46 -8.56
N LEU A 193 2.01 12.58 -7.97
CA LEU A 193 1.71 12.10 -6.62
C LEU A 193 1.15 10.68 -6.68
N ALA A 194 1.81 9.74 -6.01
CA ALA A 194 1.39 8.34 -5.94
C ALA A 194 0.64 8.08 -4.62
N TYR A 195 -0.66 7.82 -4.73
CA TYR A 195 -1.51 7.38 -3.64
C TYR A 195 -1.55 5.85 -3.66
N VAL A 196 -1.02 5.23 -2.61
CA VAL A 196 -0.98 3.80 -2.42
C VAL A 196 -1.94 3.43 -1.31
N GLU A 197 -2.87 2.52 -1.58
CA GLU A 197 -3.84 2.01 -0.60
C GLU A 197 -4.23 0.58 -0.96
N GLY A 198 -4.07 -0.37 -0.04
CA GLY A 198 -4.47 -1.76 -0.23
C GLY A 198 -3.92 -2.36 -1.52
N GLY A 199 -2.63 -2.20 -1.77
CA GLY A 199 -1.96 -2.73 -2.95
C GLY A 199 -2.24 -1.99 -4.26
N ARG A 200 -2.94 -0.86 -4.22
CA ARG A 200 -3.43 -0.17 -5.42
C ARG A 200 -2.87 1.23 -5.52
N LEU A 201 -2.50 1.58 -6.75
CA LEU A 201 -2.01 2.89 -7.10
C LEU A 201 -3.14 3.74 -7.67
N THR A 202 -3.25 4.97 -7.17
CA THR A 202 -3.81 6.11 -7.92
C THR A 202 -2.68 7.12 -8.12
N LEU A 203 -2.36 7.45 -9.36
CA LEU A 203 -1.32 8.41 -9.72
C LEU A 203 -1.97 9.70 -10.22
N ARG A 204 -1.64 10.84 -9.61
CA ARG A 204 -2.14 12.16 -10.03
C ARG A 204 -1.00 13.03 -10.54
N ASP A 205 -1.20 13.72 -11.66
CA ASP A 205 -0.23 14.69 -12.17
C ASP A 205 -0.19 16.00 -11.34
N ALA A 206 0.64 16.96 -11.73
CA ALA A 206 0.71 18.27 -11.07
C ALA A 206 -0.62 19.05 -11.05
N GLY A 207 -1.51 18.83 -12.02
CA GLY A 207 -2.84 19.43 -12.08
C GLY A 207 -3.89 18.68 -11.26
N GLY A 208 -3.53 17.53 -10.69
CA GLY A 208 -4.44 16.65 -9.93
C GLY A 208 -5.22 15.66 -10.79
N ALA A 209 -4.99 15.60 -12.11
CA ALA A 209 -5.65 14.67 -13.00
C ALA A 209 -5.16 13.24 -12.75
N ASP A 210 -6.08 12.26 -12.78
CA ASP A 210 -5.73 10.85 -12.64
C ASP A 210 -5.06 10.34 -13.94
N VAL A 211 -3.78 10.02 -13.84
CA VAL A 211 -2.93 9.51 -14.92
C VAL A 211 -2.55 8.04 -14.71
N THR A 212 -3.21 7.34 -13.78
CA THR A 212 -2.94 5.93 -13.45
C THR A 212 -3.01 5.01 -14.66
N GLY A 213 -3.93 5.30 -15.59
CA GLY A 213 -4.16 4.50 -16.79
C GLY A 213 -2.95 4.42 -17.72
N GLU A 214 -2.20 5.52 -17.85
CA GLU A 214 -0.98 5.63 -18.66
C GLU A 214 0.24 5.04 -17.94
N HIS A 215 0.17 4.98 -16.61
CA HIS A 215 1.27 4.56 -15.73
C HIS A 215 1.02 3.19 -15.08
N ARG A 216 0.26 2.29 -15.73
CA ARG A 216 -0.02 0.93 -15.21
C ARG A 216 1.24 0.11 -14.95
N TRP A 217 2.35 0.47 -15.58
CA TRP A 217 3.66 -0.14 -15.33
C TRP A 217 4.18 0.06 -13.90
N LEU A 218 3.63 1.04 -13.15
CA LEU A 218 3.96 1.34 -11.76
C LEU A 218 3.08 0.57 -10.75
N ARG A 219 2.13 -0.26 -11.20
CA ARG A 219 1.32 -1.11 -10.30
C ARG A 219 2.13 -1.93 -9.29
N PRO A 220 3.26 -2.55 -9.67
CA PRO A 220 4.04 -3.35 -8.72
C PRO A 220 4.59 -2.53 -7.54
N LEU A 221 4.76 -1.20 -7.68
CA LEU A 221 5.11 -0.34 -6.55
C LEU A 221 4.04 -0.42 -5.47
N ALA A 222 2.76 -0.29 -5.83
CA ALA A 222 1.69 -0.34 -4.84
C ALA A 222 1.52 -1.75 -4.24
N GLU A 223 1.73 -2.81 -5.03
CA GLU A 223 1.70 -4.19 -4.54
C GLU A 223 2.79 -4.43 -3.48
N ALA A 224 3.98 -3.83 -3.64
CA ALA A 224 5.07 -3.93 -2.67
C ALA A 224 4.74 -3.28 -1.31
N PHE A 225 3.75 -2.38 -1.24
CA PHE A 225 3.28 -1.79 0.02
C PHE A 225 2.27 -2.68 0.75
N GLY A 226 1.75 -3.72 0.11
CA GLY A 226 0.74 -4.59 0.72
C GLY A 226 -0.48 -3.77 1.18
N SER A 227 -0.85 -3.93 2.46
CA SER A 227 -1.97 -3.20 3.07
C SER A 227 -1.62 -1.77 3.51
N ARG A 228 -0.33 -1.43 3.54
CA ARG A 228 0.15 -0.12 4.01
C ARG A 228 -0.35 0.99 3.09
N ALA A 229 -0.97 2.02 3.65
CA ALA A 229 -1.35 3.19 2.89
C ALA A 229 -0.23 4.24 2.91
N ALA A 230 0.06 4.86 1.77
CA ALA A 230 1.09 5.90 1.66
C ALA A 230 0.76 6.92 0.57
N VAL A 231 1.25 8.16 0.72
CA VAL A 231 1.21 9.17 -0.34
C VAL A 231 2.63 9.65 -0.60
N LEU A 232 3.14 9.35 -1.79
CA LEU A 232 4.48 9.73 -2.24
C LEU A 232 4.42 10.90 -3.20
N ASP A 233 5.37 11.82 -3.06
CA ASP A 233 5.59 12.88 -4.04
C ASP A 233 6.85 12.59 -4.84
N GLY A 234 6.74 12.66 -6.17
CA GLY A 234 7.81 12.27 -7.08
C GLY A 234 7.61 12.80 -8.50
N GLU A 235 8.48 12.35 -9.40
CA GLU A 235 8.40 12.64 -10.84
C GLU A 235 8.52 11.35 -11.64
N VAL A 236 7.82 11.29 -12.77
CA VAL A 236 8.09 10.31 -13.81
C VAL A 236 9.16 10.91 -14.73
N VAL A 237 10.33 10.27 -14.75
CA VAL A 237 11.50 10.68 -15.55
C VAL A 237 11.76 9.62 -16.62
N THR A 238 12.39 10.02 -17.73
CA THR A 238 12.89 9.06 -18.72
C THR A 238 14.37 8.85 -18.51
N PHE A 239 14.78 7.64 -18.17
CA PHE A 239 16.17 7.24 -18.00
C PHE A 239 16.49 6.11 -18.99
N ALA A 240 17.52 6.29 -19.82
CA ALA A 240 17.92 5.32 -20.84
C ALA A 240 16.76 4.77 -21.71
N GLY A 241 15.79 5.63 -22.03
CA GLY A 241 14.61 5.26 -22.83
C GLY A 241 13.47 4.56 -22.06
N ALA A 242 13.59 4.39 -20.74
CA ALA A 242 12.56 3.82 -19.89
C ALA A 242 11.99 4.87 -18.92
N ALA A 243 10.68 4.81 -18.69
CA ALA A 243 10.04 5.61 -17.64
C ALA A 243 10.36 5.04 -16.26
N VAL A 244 10.77 5.92 -15.33
CA VAL A 244 11.10 5.61 -13.94
C VAL A 244 10.38 6.60 -13.03
N TYR A 245 9.75 6.13 -11.96
CA TYR A 245 9.16 6.99 -10.93
C TYR A 245 10.19 7.30 -9.84
N VAL A 246 10.54 8.55 -9.66
CA VAL A 246 11.53 9.00 -8.68
C VAL A 246 10.80 9.72 -7.55
N ALA A 247 10.64 9.05 -6.40
CA ALA A 247 10.00 9.60 -5.21
C ALA A 247 10.99 10.40 -4.37
N TYR A 248 10.62 11.57 -3.86
CA TYR A 248 11.51 12.39 -3.03
C TYR A 248 10.85 12.98 -1.78
N ASP A 249 9.56 12.72 -1.55
CA ASP A 249 8.88 13.08 -0.31
C ASP A 249 7.81 12.04 0.05
N LEU A 250 7.54 11.91 1.35
CA LEU A 250 6.50 11.06 1.92
C LEU A 250 5.53 11.95 2.68
N LEU A 251 4.31 12.06 2.19
CA LEU A 251 3.31 13.03 2.66
C LEU A 251 2.32 12.43 3.66
N TYR A 252 2.16 11.11 3.60
CA TYR A 252 1.27 10.35 4.46
C TYR A 252 1.80 8.91 4.56
N ASP A 253 1.70 8.33 5.76
CA ASP A 253 2.19 6.99 6.03
C ASP A 253 1.31 6.29 7.08
N ASP A 254 0.60 5.26 6.62
CA ASP A 254 -0.13 4.27 7.41
C ASP A 254 -0.95 4.80 8.61
N GLY A 255 -1.83 5.77 8.32
CA GLY A 255 -2.69 6.38 9.32
C GLY A 255 -2.17 7.71 9.86
N ARG A 256 -1.05 8.23 9.35
CA ARG A 256 -0.46 9.47 9.83
C ARG A 256 -0.18 10.43 8.68
N SER A 257 -0.79 11.62 8.74
CA SER A 257 -0.36 12.75 7.92
C SER A 257 1.06 13.18 8.33
N LEU A 258 1.93 13.38 7.35
CA LEU A 258 3.28 13.89 7.57
C LEU A 258 3.43 15.33 7.09
N LEU A 259 2.36 16.00 6.65
CA LEU A 259 2.44 17.34 6.06
C LEU A 259 3.09 18.36 7.01
N ASP A 260 2.75 18.32 8.30
CA ASP A 260 3.28 19.22 9.32
C ASP A 260 4.65 18.78 9.87
N GLU A 261 5.14 17.59 9.50
CA GLU A 261 6.42 17.08 9.96
C GLU A 261 7.58 17.77 9.22
N PRO A 262 8.73 17.99 9.89
CA PRO A 262 9.95 18.48 9.24
C PRO A 262 10.36 17.60 8.05
N PHE A 263 10.88 18.21 6.98
CA PHE A 263 11.34 17.49 5.79
C PHE A 263 12.31 16.36 6.12
N GLU A 264 13.24 16.54 7.07
CA GLU A 264 14.16 15.48 7.49
C GLU A 264 13.44 14.24 8.06
N ARG A 265 12.28 14.42 8.72
CA ARG A 265 11.47 13.31 9.26
C ARG A 265 10.73 12.59 8.15
N ARG A 266 10.13 13.33 7.22
CA ARG A 266 9.47 12.76 6.03
C ARG A 266 10.46 12.00 5.16
N ARG A 267 11.67 12.57 5.00
CA ARG A 267 12.76 11.98 4.25
C ARG A 267 13.24 10.67 4.87
N LEU A 268 13.48 10.64 6.17
CA LEU A 268 13.83 9.42 6.89
C LEU A 268 12.73 8.35 6.75
N GLY A 269 11.45 8.76 6.81
CA GLY A 269 10.31 7.87 6.57
C GLY A 269 10.33 7.27 5.16
N LEU A 270 10.53 8.10 4.13
CA LEU A 270 10.63 7.66 2.74
C LEU A 270 11.77 6.65 2.53
N GLU A 271 12.93 6.91 3.11
CA GLU A 271 14.08 5.99 3.05
C GLU A 271 13.79 4.67 3.75
N GLY A 272 13.09 4.72 4.90
CA GLY A 272 12.65 3.53 5.64
C GLY A 272 11.65 2.65 4.89
N LEU A 273 10.91 3.21 3.93
CA LEU A 273 10.02 2.43 3.05
C LEU A 273 10.79 1.60 2.00
N ALA A 274 12.08 1.87 1.80
CA ALA A 274 12.91 1.21 0.79
C ALA A 274 12.24 1.16 -0.60
N VAL A 275 11.73 2.31 -1.06
CA VAL A 275 11.20 2.47 -2.41
C VAL A 275 12.35 2.34 -3.40
N ASP A 276 12.68 1.10 -3.75
CA ASP A 276 13.78 0.74 -4.64
C ASP A 276 13.34 -0.48 -5.45
N GLY A 277 13.13 -0.29 -6.75
CA GLY A 277 12.65 -1.33 -7.63
C GLY A 277 12.95 -1.05 -9.09
N PRO A 278 12.53 -1.93 -10.01
CA PRO A 278 13.02 -1.92 -11.38
C PRO A 278 12.74 -0.64 -12.18
N ARG A 279 11.65 0.05 -11.82
CA ARG A 279 11.21 1.29 -12.48
C ARG A 279 10.75 2.35 -11.47
N TRP A 280 11.16 2.23 -10.22
CA TRP A 280 10.90 3.26 -9.21
C TRP A 280 12.04 3.32 -8.21
N GLN A 281 12.34 4.50 -7.70
CA GLN A 281 13.38 4.67 -6.71
C GLN A 281 13.13 5.90 -5.84
N THR A 282 13.66 5.89 -4.63
CA THR A 282 13.84 7.08 -3.81
C THR A 282 14.96 7.93 -4.41
N ALA A 283 14.69 9.20 -4.68
CA ALA A 283 15.70 10.16 -5.11
C ALA A 283 16.80 10.25 -4.06
N PRO A 284 18.09 10.26 -4.40
CA PRO A 284 19.14 10.58 -3.45
C PRO A 284 18.99 12.04 -2.96
N SER A 285 19.38 12.27 -1.71
CA SER A 285 19.27 13.55 -1.01
C SER A 285 20.50 13.76 -0.14
N TRP A 286 21.16 14.92 -0.27
CA TRP A 286 22.44 15.19 0.39
C TRP A 286 22.36 16.44 1.28
N PRO A 287 22.29 16.29 2.62
CA PRO A 287 22.31 17.40 3.56
C PRO A 287 23.57 18.26 3.44
N GLY A 288 23.40 19.55 3.16
CA GLY A 288 24.48 20.55 3.14
C GLY A 288 25.47 20.50 1.97
N GLU A 289 25.39 19.51 1.09
CA GLU A 289 26.42 19.27 0.05
C GLU A 289 26.16 19.99 -1.29
N VAL A 290 25.67 21.23 -1.28
CA VAL A 290 25.21 21.93 -2.50
C VAL A 290 26.20 21.92 -3.66
N ASP A 291 27.49 22.16 -3.40
CA ASP A 291 28.49 22.27 -4.47
C ASP A 291 28.79 20.91 -5.12
N ALA A 292 28.80 19.83 -4.35
CA ALA A 292 29.01 18.49 -4.86
C ALA A 292 27.81 18.06 -5.72
N VAL A 293 26.59 18.25 -5.23
CA VAL A 293 25.36 17.91 -5.95
C VAL A 293 25.24 18.73 -7.25
N ARG A 294 25.60 20.02 -7.23
CA ARG A 294 25.59 20.86 -8.44
C ARG A 294 26.61 20.42 -9.48
N ARG A 295 27.82 20.01 -9.07
CA ARG A 295 28.82 19.44 -9.99
C ARG A 295 28.30 18.15 -10.61
N ALA A 296 27.83 17.23 -9.78
CA ALA A 296 27.27 15.96 -10.24
C ALA A 296 26.05 16.14 -11.16
N ALA A 297 25.20 17.14 -10.90
CA ALA A 297 24.08 17.47 -11.78
C ALA A 297 24.57 17.95 -13.15
N ALA A 298 25.58 18.83 -13.18
CA ALA A 298 26.15 19.35 -14.42
C ALA A 298 26.84 18.25 -15.25
N GLU A 299 27.60 17.36 -14.60
CA GLU A 299 28.26 16.21 -15.22
C GLU A 299 27.26 15.24 -15.87
N GLN A 300 26.07 15.12 -15.28
CA GLN A 300 24.97 14.30 -15.80
C GLN A 300 24.05 15.04 -16.77
N GLY A 301 24.33 16.30 -17.09
CA GLY A 301 23.49 17.11 -18.00
C GLY A 301 22.10 17.43 -17.44
N LEU A 302 21.92 17.40 -16.11
CA LEU A 302 20.64 17.66 -15.47
C LEU A 302 20.33 19.17 -15.41
N PRO A 303 19.04 19.57 -15.44
CA PRO A 303 18.61 20.97 -15.41
C PRO A 303 19.13 21.81 -14.24
N GLY A 304 19.47 21.18 -13.12
CA GLY A 304 19.97 21.85 -11.92
C GLY A 304 19.74 21.04 -10.65
N VAL A 305 19.56 21.72 -9.54
CA VAL A 305 19.31 21.11 -8.23
C VAL A 305 18.12 21.76 -7.52
N VAL A 306 17.51 21.02 -6.60
CA VAL A 306 16.51 21.54 -5.66
C VAL A 306 17.05 21.36 -4.24
N GLY A 307 17.07 22.44 -3.47
CA GLY A 307 17.35 22.42 -2.03
C GLY A 307 16.05 22.45 -1.25
N LYS A 308 15.87 21.54 -0.29
CA LYS A 308 14.72 21.48 0.61
C LYS A 308 15.18 21.73 2.04
N ARG A 309 14.62 22.73 2.72
CA ARG A 309 15.04 23.08 4.08
C ARG A 309 14.68 21.96 5.06
N LEU A 310 15.65 21.46 5.83
CA LEU A 310 15.49 20.25 6.66
C LEU A 310 14.32 20.37 7.66
N GLY A 311 14.16 21.55 8.27
CA GLY A 311 13.11 21.83 9.25
C GLY A 311 11.75 22.25 8.69
N SER A 312 11.52 22.22 7.37
CA SER A 312 10.26 22.73 6.79
C SER A 312 9.16 21.67 6.68
N ALA A 313 7.94 22.06 7.04
CA ALA A 313 6.71 21.35 6.68
C ALA A 313 6.51 21.30 5.15
N TYR A 314 5.59 20.45 4.71
CA TYR A 314 5.09 20.43 3.33
C TYR A 314 3.86 21.33 3.23
N ALA A 315 3.84 22.25 2.27
CA ALA A 315 2.73 23.18 2.04
C ALA A 315 2.04 22.85 0.70
N PRO A 316 0.97 22.04 0.69
CA PRO A 316 0.32 21.61 -0.55
C PRO A 316 -0.18 22.79 -1.39
N GLY A 317 0.18 22.81 -2.67
CA GLY A 317 -0.25 23.82 -3.63
C GLY A 317 0.45 25.17 -3.53
N GLU A 318 1.37 25.34 -2.58
CA GLU A 318 2.11 26.60 -2.43
C GLU A 318 3.45 26.57 -3.17
N GLU A 319 3.84 27.72 -3.73
CA GLU A 319 5.25 27.99 -4.06
C GLU A 319 5.96 28.44 -2.79
N SER A 320 6.87 27.61 -2.28
CA SER A 320 7.45 27.81 -0.95
C SER A 320 8.91 28.22 -0.99
N PRO A 321 9.32 29.24 -0.22
CA PRO A 321 10.72 29.63 -0.10
C PRO A 321 11.59 28.60 0.63
N ALA A 322 10.97 27.61 1.29
CA ALA A 322 11.68 26.49 1.93
C ALA A 322 12.23 25.47 0.91
N TRP A 323 11.69 25.48 -0.31
CA TRP A 323 12.20 24.71 -1.44
C TRP A 323 12.80 25.67 -2.47
N VAL A 324 14.07 25.48 -2.81
CA VAL A 324 14.81 26.38 -3.69
C VAL A 324 15.31 25.62 -4.90
N ARG A 325 14.89 26.02 -6.09
CA ARG A 325 15.42 25.52 -7.35
C ARG A 325 16.58 26.39 -7.81
N LEU A 326 17.74 25.77 -8.05
CA LEU A 326 18.93 26.41 -8.60
C LEU A 326 19.19 25.84 -10.00
N PRO A 327 18.97 26.62 -11.07
CA PRO A 327 19.29 26.18 -12.42
C PRO A 327 20.78 25.88 -12.60
N GLY A 328 21.09 24.94 -13.49
CA GLY A 328 22.43 24.72 -14.01
C GLY A 328 22.95 25.99 -14.69
N LYS A 329 24.28 26.17 -14.73
CA LYS A 329 24.87 27.24 -15.55
C LYS A 329 24.66 26.86 -17.01
N ALA A 330 24.11 27.75 -17.83
CA ALA A 330 24.06 27.56 -19.27
C ALA A 330 25.49 27.27 -19.77
N SER A 331 25.66 26.18 -20.52
CA SER A 331 26.90 25.87 -21.23
C SER A 331 27.14 27.02 -22.21
N GLY A 332 28.11 27.88 -21.89
CA GLY A 332 28.57 28.95 -22.77
C GLY A 332 29.45 28.42 -23.88
#